data_AF-A0A3L8P954-F1
#
_entry.id   AF-A0A3L8P954-F1
#
_cell.length_a   1.000
_cell.length_b   1.000
_cell.length_c   1.000
_cell.angle_alpha   90.00
_cell.angle_beta   90.00
_cell.angle_gamma   90.00
#
_symmetry.space_group_name_H-M   'P 1'
#
loop_
_entity.id
_entity.type
_entity.pdbx_description
1 polymer ?
#
loop_
_entity_poly.entity_id
_entity_poly.type
_entity_poly.pdbx_seq_one_letter_code
_entity_poly.pdbx_strand_id
1 'polypeptide(L)'
;TLPAAAVRGVVNAPDKQRAGVYGTAQQLVSFLTNAEATHWVTPQPGKPQFDPVAFATSSDTLYSLSKEGRGNAGPLVTALTVAVCEAAEHTAKSLPGGRLGTPMVAVLDEAANVCRWNELPNLY
;
A
#
# COMPACT_ATOMS: atom_id res chain seq x y z
N THR A 1 -16.96 3.50 -17.18
CA THR A 1 -16.70 2.18 -17.81
C THR A 1 -16.10 1.27 -16.76
N LEU A 2 -16.74 0.12 -16.53
CA LEU A 2 -16.50 -0.71 -15.33
C LEU A 2 -15.01 -1.14 -15.26
N PRO A 3 -14.31 -0.96 -14.12
CA PRO A 3 -12.90 -1.34 -13.93
C PRO A 3 -12.57 -2.75 -14.43
N ALA A 4 -13.52 -3.69 -14.31
CA ALA A 4 -13.39 -5.06 -14.82
C ALA A 4 -13.21 -5.16 -16.35
N ALA A 5 -13.86 -4.28 -17.13
CA ALA A 5 -13.69 -4.24 -18.59
C ALA A 5 -12.32 -3.69 -18.99
N ALA A 6 -11.78 -2.73 -18.23
CA ALA A 6 -10.44 -2.20 -18.43
C ALA A 6 -9.38 -3.28 -18.14
N VAL A 7 -9.52 -4.02 -17.03
CA VAL A 7 -8.64 -5.15 -16.70
C VAL A 7 -8.71 -6.24 -17.77
N ARG A 8 -9.90 -6.61 -18.26
CA ARG A 8 -10.04 -7.55 -19.39
C ARG A 8 -9.37 -7.04 -20.67
N GLY A 9 -9.47 -5.74 -20.94
CA GLY A 9 -8.78 -5.11 -22.08
C GLY A 9 -7.27 -5.29 -22.01
N VAL A 10 -6.67 -5.15 -20.81
CA VAL A 10 -5.23 -5.39 -20.59
C VAL A 10 -4.85 -6.85 -20.78
N VAL A 11 -5.67 -7.79 -20.30
CA VAL A 11 -5.44 -9.24 -20.48
C VAL A 11 -5.43 -9.63 -21.96
N ASN A 12 -6.30 -9.00 -22.76
CA ASN A 12 -6.44 -9.27 -24.18
C ASN A 12 -5.56 -8.38 -25.07
N ALA A 13 -4.71 -7.53 -24.51
CA ALA A 13 -3.88 -6.59 -25.25
C ALA A 13 -2.78 -7.32 -26.08
N PRO A 14 -2.24 -6.68 -27.14
CA PRO A 14 -1.11 -7.20 -27.90
C PRO A 14 0.11 -7.53 -27.01
N ASP A 15 0.89 -8.54 -27.39
CA ASP A 15 1.93 -9.15 -26.55
C ASP A 15 2.87 -8.15 -25.87
N LYS A 16 3.36 -7.14 -26.60
CA LYS A 16 4.28 -6.14 -26.04
C LYS A 16 3.65 -5.27 -24.96
N GLN A 17 2.40 -4.87 -25.13
CA GLN A 17 1.68 -4.05 -24.17
C GLN A 17 1.31 -4.86 -22.92
N ARG A 18 0.88 -6.11 -23.12
CA ARG A 18 0.60 -7.05 -22.03
C ARG A 18 1.84 -7.40 -21.22
N ALA A 19 2.97 -7.65 -21.88
CA ALA A 19 4.25 -7.93 -21.23
C ALA A 19 4.72 -6.77 -20.33
N GLY A 20 4.54 -5.52 -20.77
CA GLY A 20 4.85 -4.34 -19.96
C GLY A 20 4.03 -4.26 -18.67
N VAL A 21 2.71 -4.49 -18.77
CA VAL A 21 1.82 -4.46 -17.58
C VAL A 21 2.13 -5.61 -16.62
N TYR A 22 2.34 -6.82 -17.13
CA TYR A 22 2.71 -7.97 -16.30
C TYR A 22 4.08 -7.83 -15.65
N GLY A 23 5.06 -7.22 -16.33
CA GLY A 23 6.37 -6.92 -15.75
C GLY A 23 6.27 -6.01 -14.52
N THR A 24 5.49 -4.93 -14.62
CA THR A 24 5.24 -4.02 -13.48
C THR A 24 4.49 -4.74 -12.35
N ALA A 25 3.45 -5.51 -12.66
CA ALA A 25 2.70 -6.27 -11.66
C ALA A 25 3.62 -7.29 -10.95
N GLN A 26 4.47 -8.00 -11.69
CA GLN A 26 5.42 -8.96 -11.16
C GLN A 26 6.43 -8.30 -10.20
N GLN A 27 6.87 -7.08 -10.47
CA GLN A 27 7.71 -6.33 -9.54
C GLN A 27 6.97 -5.97 -8.25
N LEU A 28 5.73 -5.50 -8.35
CA LEU A 28 4.90 -5.14 -7.20
C LEU A 28 4.60 -6.33 -6.29
N VAL A 29 4.34 -7.51 -6.86
CA VAL A 29 4.04 -8.73 -6.10
C VAL A 29 5.26 -9.62 -5.87
N SER A 30 6.46 -9.15 -6.21
CA SER A 30 7.70 -9.94 -6.08
C SER A 30 7.98 -10.40 -4.65
N PHE A 31 7.51 -9.64 -3.64
CA PHE A 31 7.61 -10.01 -2.24
C PHE A 31 6.88 -11.32 -1.90
N LEU A 32 5.91 -11.76 -2.70
CA LEU A 32 5.21 -13.04 -2.50
C LEU A 32 6.13 -14.26 -2.65
N THR A 33 7.31 -14.08 -3.26
CA THR A 33 8.35 -15.12 -3.33
C THR A 33 9.10 -15.30 -2.01
N ASN A 34 8.96 -14.36 -1.06
CA ASN A 34 9.48 -14.47 0.29
C ASN A 34 8.41 -15.12 1.19
N ALA A 35 8.64 -16.37 1.60
CA ALA A 35 7.71 -17.13 2.42
C ALA A 35 7.38 -16.45 3.76
N GLU A 36 8.36 -15.76 4.37
CA GLU A 36 8.10 -15.01 5.61
C GLU A 36 7.16 -13.84 5.34
N ALA A 37 7.43 -13.02 4.32
CA ALA A 37 6.56 -11.89 3.97
C ALA A 37 5.14 -12.35 3.59
N THR A 38 5.02 -13.45 2.83
CA THR A 38 3.73 -14.04 2.48
C THR A 38 2.96 -14.52 3.71
N HIS A 39 3.66 -15.07 4.71
CA HIS A 39 3.04 -15.49 5.96
C HIS A 39 2.44 -14.30 6.73
N TRP A 40 3.08 -13.13 6.73
CA TRP A 40 2.56 -11.92 7.39
C TRP A 40 1.28 -11.38 6.75
N VAL A 41 1.16 -11.44 5.42
CA VAL A 41 0.01 -10.90 4.69
C VAL A 41 -1.14 -11.89 4.51
N THR A 42 -0.88 -13.18 4.76
CA THR A 42 -1.90 -14.22 4.67
C THR A 42 -2.67 -14.30 5.99
N PRO A 43 -4.01 -14.19 6.00
CA PRO A 43 -4.81 -14.32 7.21
C PRO A 43 -4.57 -15.64 7.94
N GLN A 44 -4.43 -15.57 9.26
CA GLN A 44 -4.17 -16.74 10.11
C GLN A 44 -5.09 -16.73 11.33
N PRO A 45 -5.59 -17.90 11.77
CA PRO A 45 -6.35 -18.00 13.01
C PRO A 45 -5.55 -17.48 14.21
N GLY A 46 -6.19 -16.66 15.04
CA GLY A 46 -5.59 -16.15 16.29
C GLY A 46 -4.55 -15.05 16.12
N LYS A 47 -4.26 -14.59 14.90
CA LYS A 47 -3.44 -13.40 14.68
C LYS A 47 -4.33 -12.16 14.51
N PRO A 48 -4.02 -11.05 15.20
CA PRO A 48 -4.74 -9.80 14.99
C PRO A 48 -4.48 -9.29 13.57
N GLN A 49 -5.54 -8.81 12.93
CA GLN A 49 -5.44 -8.06 11.69
C GLN A 49 -5.24 -6.59 12.02
N PHE A 50 -4.28 -5.96 11.35
CA PHE A 50 -4.11 -4.51 11.45
C PHE A 50 -5.31 -3.79 10.80
N ASP A 51 -5.93 -2.87 11.52
CA ASP A 51 -7.04 -2.05 11.06
C ASP A 51 -6.58 -0.59 10.89
N PRO A 52 -6.41 -0.10 9.64
CA PRO A 52 -5.94 1.25 9.39
C PRO A 52 -6.97 2.33 9.76
N VAL A 53 -8.28 2.01 9.80
CA VAL A 53 -9.34 2.95 10.20
C VAL A 53 -9.34 3.11 11.72
N ALA A 54 -9.21 2.01 12.46
CA ALA A 54 -9.04 2.07 13.91
C ALA A 54 -7.76 2.83 14.29
N PHE A 55 -6.66 2.54 13.58
CA PHE A 55 -5.38 3.23 13.76
C PHE A 55 -5.49 4.75 13.55
N ALA A 56 -6.25 5.22 12.55
CA ALA A 56 -6.38 6.64 12.20
C ALA A 56 -6.94 7.53 13.33
N THR A 57 -7.65 6.94 14.30
CA THR A 57 -8.20 7.65 15.47
C THR A 57 -7.52 7.27 16.78
N SER A 58 -6.50 6.41 16.72
CA SER A 58 -5.71 5.96 17.86
C SER A 58 -4.62 6.97 18.24
N SER A 59 -3.85 6.63 19.27
CA SER A 59 -2.57 7.28 19.60
C SER A 59 -1.38 6.35 19.36
N ASP A 60 -1.60 5.26 18.62
CA ASP A 60 -0.59 4.26 18.34
C ASP A 60 0.44 4.78 17.33
N THR A 61 1.60 4.12 17.28
CA THR A 61 2.68 4.44 16.32
C THR A 61 2.99 3.22 15.46
N LEU A 62 3.04 3.42 14.14
CA LEU A 62 3.41 2.40 13.18
C LEU A 62 4.87 2.58 12.73
N TYR A 63 5.70 1.57 13.00
CA TYR A 63 7.06 1.49 12.47
C TYR A 63 7.09 0.43 11.37
N SER A 64 7.27 0.87 10.12
CA SER A 64 7.40 -0.03 8.97
C SER A 64 8.86 -0.14 8.58
N LEU A 65 9.45 -1.32 8.75
CA LEU A 65 10.87 -1.57 8.51
C LEU A 65 11.02 -2.65 7.44
N SER A 66 11.86 -2.39 6.44
CA SER A 66 12.28 -3.42 5.49
C SER A 66 13.80 -3.38 5.31
N LYS A 67 14.38 -4.53 4.98
CA LYS A 67 15.79 -4.65 4.66
C LYS A 67 15.95 -4.83 3.16
N GLU A 68 16.89 -4.12 2.56
CA GLU A 68 17.25 -4.31 1.16
C GLU A 68 17.80 -5.73 0.91
N GLY A 69 17.52 -6.27 -0.27
CA GLY A 69 18.03 -7.58 -0.71
C GLY A 69 16.98 -8.51 -1.30
N ARG A 70 17.32 -9.79 -1.41
CA ARG A 70 16.45 -10.82 -2.01
C ARG A 70 15.23 -11.03 -1.10
N GLY A 71 14.02 -10.88 -1.65
CA GLY A 71 12.78 -10.94 -0.87
C GLY A 71 12.43 -9.63 -0.15
N ASN A 72 12.92 -8.49 -0.66
CA ASN A 72 12.61 -7.16 -0.17
C ASN A 72 11.09 -6.96 0.01
N ALA A 73 10.69 -6.53 1.22
CA ALA A 73 9.32 -6.20 1.57
C ALA A 73 8.94 -4.76 1.19
N GLY A 74 9.81 -4.01 0.51
CA GLY A 74 9.59 -2.62 0.09
C GLY A 74 8.21 -2.37 -0.54
N PRO A 75 7.77 -3.15 -1.56
CA PRO A 75 6.43 -2.99 -2.12
C PRO A 75 5.30 -3.19 -1.09
N LEU A 76 5.46 -4.11 -0.14
CA LEU A 76 4.49 -4.34 0.93
C LEU A 76 4.47 -3.18 1.94
N VAL A 77 5.64 -2.68 2.33
CA VAL A 77 5.79 -1.50 3.19
C VAL A 77 5.11 -0.29 2.54
N THR A 78 5.37 -0.05 1.25
CA THR A 78 4.73 1.01 0.48
C THR A 78 3.23 0.85 0.42
N ALA A 79 2.72 -0.36 0.14
CA ALA A 79 1.28 -0.62 0.11
C ALA A 79 0.61 -0.38 1.48
N LEU A 80 1.26 -0.79 2.58
CA LEU A 80 0.77 -0.53 3.93
C LEU A 80 0.74 0.97 4.25
N THR A 81 1.81 1.70 3.91
CA THR A 81 1.88 3.16 4.09
C THR A 81 0.75 3.87 3.35
N VAL A 82 0.51 3.52 2.08
CA VAL A 82 -0.59 4.10 1.28
C VAL A 82 -1.94 3.80 1.94
N ALA A 83 -2.18 2.54 2.31
CA ALA A 83 -3.46 2.13 2.92
C ALA A 83 -3.74 2.87 4.25
N VAL A 84 -2.72 3.10 5.07
CA VAL A 84 -2.84 3.87 6.32
C VAL A 84 -3.17 5.33 6.03
N CYS A 85 -2.46 5.96 5.09
CA CYS A 85 -2.72 7.35 4.74
C CYS A 85 -4.08 7.57 4.10
N GLU A 86 -4.51 6.68 3.20
CA GLU A 86 -5.86 6.74 2.60
C GLU A 86 -6.95 6.56 3.67
N ALA A 87 -6.77 5.63 4.60
CA ALA A 87 -7.71 5.43 5.70
C ALA A 87 -7.78 6.65 6.63
N ALA A 88 -6.63 7.27 6.93
CA ALA A 88 -6.54 8.50 7.71
C ALA A 88 -7.27 9.66 7.01
N GLU A 89 -7.06 9.85 5.70
CA GLU A 89 -7.75 10.88 4.92
C GLU A 89 -9.25 10.62 4.84
N HIS A 90 -9.66 9.38 4.59
CA HIS A 90 -11.08 9.00 4.55
C HIS A 90 -11.76 9.24 5.91
N THR A 91 -11.09 8.87 6.99
CA THR A 91 -11.57 9.10 8.36
C THR A 91 -11.66 10.60 8.66
N ALA A 92 -10.64 11.39 8.31
CA ALA A 92 -10.67 12.84 8.48
C ALA A 92 -11.90 13.49 7.81
N LYS A 93 -12.24 13.06 6.59
CA LYS A 93 -13.39 13.57 5.84
C LYS A 93 -14.74 13.31 6.53
N SER A 94 -14.85 12.27 7.35
CA SER A 94 -16.09 11.95 8.07
C SER A 94 -16.22 12.65 9.42
N LEU A 95 -15.13 13.23 9.95
CA LEU A 95 -15.11 13.91 11.24
C LEU A 95 -15.56 15.38 11.13
N PRO A 96 -16.11 15.95 12.22
CA PRO A 96 -16.40 17.38 12.29
C PRO A 96 -15.17 18.22 11.97
N GLY A 97 -15.27 19.11 10.97
CA GLY A 97 -14.17 19.95 10.51
C GLY A 97 -13.27 19.31 9.45
N GLY A 98 -13.53 18.08 9.01
CA GLY A 98 -12.83 17.44 7.89
C GLY A 98 -11.36 17.11 8.19
N ARG A 99 -11.01 16.92 9.47
CA ARG A 99 -9.64 16.70 9.94
C ARG A 99 -9.64 15.63 11.05
N LEU A 100 -8.52 14.93 11.18
CA LEU A 100 -8.29 14.09 12.35
C LEU A 100 -8.20 14.95 13.61
N GLY A 101 -8.75 14.45 14.73
CA GLY A 101 -8.66 15.14 16.02
C GLY A 101 -7.21 15.28 16.50
N THR A 102 -6.38 14.27 16.23
CA THR A 102 -4.92 14.33 16.38
C THR A 102 -4.28 14.24 15.00
N PRO A 103 -3.43 15.20 14.59
CA PRO A 103 -2.75 15.13 13.30
C PRO A 103 -1.85 13.89 13.18
N MET A 104 -1.95 13.17 12.07
CA MET A 104 -1.02 12.09 11.74
C MET A 104 0.21 12.66 11.05
N VAL A 105 1.41 12.22 11.46
CA VAL A 105 2.67 12.58 10.83
C VAL A 105 3.29 11.32 10.22
N ALA A 106 3.48 11.32 8.90
CA ALA A 106 4.18 10.26 8.18
C ALA A 106 5.63 10.70 7.90
N VAL A 107 6.59 10.13 8.62
CA VAL A 107 8.02 10.32 8.36
C VAL A 107 8.49 9.18 7.46
N LEU A 108 8.64 9.47 6.17
CA LEU A 108 8.99 8.47 5.15
C LEU A 108 10.44 8.69 4.70
N ASP A 109 11.31 7.73 5.00
CA ASP A 109 12.65 7.67 4.42
C ASP A 109 12.55 7.23 2.96
N GLU A 110 13.36 7.84 2.09
CA GLU A 110 13.41 7.47 0.67
C GLU A 110 12.05 7.53 -0.05
N ALA A 111 11.16 8.46 0.33
CA ALA A 111 9.80 8.55 -0.22
C ALA A 111 9.76 8.66 -1.77
N ALA A 112 10.82 9.18 -2.40
CA ALA A 112 10.95 9.23 -3.86
C ALA A 112 11.44 7.91 -4.50
N ASN A 113 12.13 7.05 -3.74
CA ASN A 113 12.83 5.86 -4.24
C ASN A 113 12.17 4.54 -3.82
N VAL A 114 11.64 4.45 -2.60
CA VAL A 114 11.05 3.22 -2.02
C VAL A 114 9.52 3.24 -2.12
N CYS A 115 8.91 4.41 -1.89
CA CYS A 115 7.49 4.62 -2.14
C CYS A 115 7.28 5.10 -3.57
N ARG A 116 7.04 4.19 -4.52
CA ARG A 116 6.41 4.59 -5.80
C ARG A 116 4.95 4.96 -5.58
N TRP A 117 4.71 5.93 -4.71
CA TRP A 117 3.39 6.51 -4.48
C TRP A 117 3.25 7.69 -5.43
N ASN A 118 2.80 7.38 -6.65
CA ASN A 118 2.67 8.38 -7.72
C ASN A 118 1.75 9.55 -7.35
N GLU A 119 0.86 9.37 -6.37
CA GLU A 119 -0.07 10.39 -5.88
C GLU A 119 0.49 11.21 -4.70
N LEU A 120 1.64 10.83 -4.13
CA LEU A 120 2.27 11.60 -3.03
C LEU A 120 2.44 13.09 -3.39
N PRO A 121 2.77 13.47 -4.65
CA PRO A 121 2.83 14.87 -5.05
C PRO A 121 1.54 15.69 -4.91
N ASN A 122 0.39 15.02 -4.87
CA ASN A 122 -0.92 15.67 -4.79
C ASN A 122 -1.42 15.84 -3.34
N LEU A 123 -0.63 15.39 -2.35
CA LEU A 123 -0.99 15.40 -0.94
C LEU A 123 -0.40 16.57 -0.13
N TYR A 124 0.33 17.49 -0.79
CA TYR A 124 0.88 18.71 -0.20
C TYR A 124 0.36 19.98 -0.88
#